data_AF-A0A1H7YQL6-F1
#
_entry.id   AF-A0A1H7YQL6-F1
#
_cell.length_a   1.000
_cell.length_b   1.000
_cell.length_c   1.000
_cell.angle_alpha   90.00
_cell.angle_beta   90.00
_cell.angle_gamma   90.00
#
_symmetry.space_group_name_H-M   'P 1'
#
loop_
_entity.id
_entity.type
_entity.pdbx_description
1 polymer ?
#
loop_
_entity_poly.entity_id
_entity_poly.type
_entity_poly.pdbx_seq_one_letter_code
_entity_poly.pdbx_strand_id
1 'polypeptide(L)' 'MNASDLKINLIQRITQLKERRIVEEIQKLLDFELDTGEYILTDSQKDRIAEAQQEYKSSAFLTDEQANQDIEQWLKEK' A
#
# COMPACT_ATOMS: atom_id res chain seq x y z
N MET A 1 -8.21 -33.03 -12.66
CA MET A 1 -8.84 -32.20 -11.60
C MET A 1 -9.49 -31.01 -12.26
N ASN A 2 -10.77 -30.78 -11.99
CA ASN A 2 -11.48 -29.61 -12.49
C ASN A 2 -11.45 -28.48 -11.44
N ALA A 3 -11.89 -27.27 -11.80
CA ALA A 3 -11.89 -26.11 -10.91
C ALA A 3 -12.72 -26.33 -9.63
N SER A 4 -13.78 -27.15 -9.69
CA SER A 4 -14.61 -27.49 -8.54
C SER A 4 -13.87 -28.36 -7.53
N ASP A 5 -13.10 -29.35 -8.00
CA ASP A 5 -12.27 -30.21 -7.14
C ASP A 5 -11.22 -29.40 -6.38
N LEU A 6 -10.61 -28.42 -7.06
CA LEU A 6 -9.61 -27.52 -6.48
C LEU A 6 -10.23 -26.62 -5.40
N LYS A 7 -11.41 -26.06 -5.64
CA LYS A 7 -12.15 -25.26 -4.65
C LYS A 7 -12.47 -26.07 -3.39
N ILE A 8 -12.94 -27.30 -3.55
CA ILE A 8 -13.26 -28.19 -2.42
C ILE A 8 -11.99 -28.52 -1.61
N ASN A 9 -10.87 -28.84 -2.27
CA ASN A 9 -9.62 -29.13 -1.58
C ASN A 9 -9.09 -27.92 -0.79
N LEU A 10 -9.22 -26.71 -1.35
CA LEU A 10 -8.81 -25.48 -0.68
C LEU A 10 -9.65 -25.22 0.58
N ILE A 11 -10.97 -25.37 0.51
CA ILE A 11 -11.88 -25.23 1.66
C ILE A 11 -11.49 -26.23 2.77
N GLN A 12 -11.21 -27.48 2.40
CA GLN A 12 -10.77 -28.51 3.36
C GLN A 12 -9.45 -28.13 4.04
N ARG A 13 -8.47 -27.61 3.30
CA ARG A 13 -7.19 -27.17 3.88
C ARG A 13 -7.38 -26.00 4.84
N ILE A 14 -8.17 -25.00 4.47
CA ILE A 14 -8.45 -23.83 5.32
C ILE A 14 -9.17 -24.25 6.60
N THR A 15 -10.19 -25.11 6.51
CA THR A 15 -10.95 -25.59 7.68
C THR A 15 -10.14 -26.49 8.61
N GLN A 16 -9.07 -27.10 8.13
CA GLN A 16 -8.13 -27.88 8.96
C GLN A 16 -7.10 -27.02 9.69
N LEU A 17 -6.99 -25.72 9.37
CA LEU A 17 -6.13 -24.80 10.09
C LEU A 17 -6.67 -24.59 11.51
N LYS A 18 -5.90 -25.01 12.51
CA LYS A 18 -6.27 -24.88 13.93
C LYS A 18 -5.74 -23.58 14.55
N GLU A 19 -4.75 -22.96 13.91
CA GLU A 19 -4.15 -21.74 14.41
C GLU A 19 -4.96 -20.52 13.96
N ARG A 20 -5.71 -19.96 14.91
CA ARG A 20 -6.57 -18.78 14.70
C ARG A 20 -5.84 -17.62 14.02
N ARG A 21 -4.58 -17.36 14.41
CA ARG A 21 -3.76 -16.29 13.82
C ARG A 21 -3.57 -16.45 12.31
N ILE A 22 -3.33 -17.68 11.84
CA ILE A 22 -3.16 -17.95 10.40
C ILE A 22 -4.47 -17.68 9.65
N VAL A 23 -5.61 -18.06 10.21
CA VAL A 23 -6.92 -17.79 9.61
C VAL A 23 -7.21 -16.29 9.55
N GLU A 24 -6.87 -15.54 10.60
CA GLU A 24 -7.01 -14.07 10.63
C GLU A 24 -6.13 -13.39 9.57
N GLU A 25 -4.89 -13.83 9.37
CA GLU A 25 -4.01 -13.28 8.33
C GLU A 25 -4.49 -13.64 6.91
N ILE A 26 -5.00 -14.86 6.69
CA ILE A 26 -5.63 -15.24 5.41
C ILE A 26 -6.84 -14.35 5.14
N GLN A 27 -7.67 -14.09 6.16
CA GLN A 27 -8.84 -13.23 6.02
C GLN A 27 -8.44 -11.80 5.63
N LYS A 28 -7.46 -11.19 6.31
CA LYS A 28 -6.97 -9.84 5.96
C LYS A 28 -6.46 -9.76 4.52
N LEU A 29 -5.72 -10.78 4.08
CA LEU A 29 -5.21 -10.83 2.72
C LEU A 29 -6.37 -10.92 1.71
N LEU A 30 -7.36 -11.77 1.98
CA LEU A 30 -8.53 -11.90 1.13
C LEU A 30 -9.37 -10.62 1.13
N ASP A 31 -9.55 -9.97 2.27
CA ASP A 31 -10.27 -8.70 2.38
C ASP A 31 -9.58 -7.62 1.54
N PHE A 32 -8.25 -7.58 1.52
CA PHE A 32 -7.48 -6.64 0.69
C PHE A 32 -7.58 -6.96 -0.81
N GLU A 33 -7.35 -8.21 -1.21
CA GLU A 33 -7.34 -8.63 -2.62
C GLU A 33 -8.75 -8.60 -3.26
N LEU A 34 -9.78 -8.85 -2.45
CA LEU A 34 -11.18 -8.81 -2.87
C LEU A 34 -11.84 -7.47 -2.60
N ASP A 35 -11.11 -6.50 -2.04
CA ASP A 35 -11.62 -5.14 -1.93
C ASP A 35 -11.87 -4.60 -3.34
N THR A 36 -13.14 -4.39 -3.63
CA THR A 36 -13.60 -3.79 -4.89
C THR A 36 -13.92 -2.31 -4.70
N GLY A 37 -13.62 -1.76 -3.52
CA GLY A 37 -13.74 -0.35 -3.23
C GLY A 37 -12.87 0.48 -4.16
N GLU A 38 -13.42 1.61 -4.61
CA GLU A 38 -12.63 2.63 -5.27
C GLU A 38 -11.80 3.37 -4.22
N TYR A 39 -10.49 3.50 -4.46
CA TYR A 39 -9.63 4.33 -3.63
C TYR A 39 -9.93 5.81 -3.92
N ILE A 40 -10.88 6.38 -3.18
CA ILE A 40 -11.26 7.79 -3.30
C ILE A 40 -10.29 8.65 -2.50
N LEU A 41 -9.61 9.56 -3.19
CA LEU A 41 -8.75 10.55 -2.55
C LEU A 41 -9.55 11.50 -1.68
N THR A 42 -9.03 11.79 -0.48
CA THR A 42 -9.52 12.90 0.34
C THR A 42 -9.20 14.23 -0.34
N ASP A 43 -9.90 15.29 0.04
CA ASP A 43 -9.66 16.61 -0.56
C ASP A 43 -8.23 17.11 -0.29
N SER A 44 -7.68 16.86 0.91
CA SER A 44 -6.28 17.15 1.22
C SER A 44 -5.30 16.40 0.32
N GLN A 45 -5.59 15.15 -0.06
CA GLN A 45 -4.75 14.40 -0.99
C GLN A 45 -4.86 14.94 -2.41
N LYS A 46 -6.06 15.33 -2.86
CA LYS A 46 -6.24 15.98 -4.17
C LYS A 46 -5.47 17.31 -4.23
N ASP A 47 -5.54 18.11 -3.18
CA ASP A 47 -4.81 19.37 -3.07
C ASP A 47 -3.30 19.15 -3.15
N ARG A 48 -2.77 18.17 -2.41
CA ARG A 48 -1.34 17.85 -2.45
C ARG A 48 -0.89 17.34 -3.83
N ILE A 49 -1.73 16.58 -4.53
CA ILE A 49 -1.44 16.15 -5.91
C ILE A 49 -1.44 17.36 -6.86
N ALA A 50 -2.40 18.27 -6.74
CA ALA A 50 -2.44 19.48 -7.55
C ALA A 50 -1.20 20.36 -7.32
N GLU A 51 -0.78 20.50 -6.07
CA GLU A 51 0.46 21.18 -5.69
C GLU A 51 1.69 20.50 -6.30
N ALA A 52 1.84 19.19 -6.14
CA ALA A 52 2.96 18.43 -6.68
C ALA A 52 3.05 18.52 -8.22
N GLN A 53 1.90 18.52 -8.92
CA GLN A 53 1.87 18.74 -10.36
C GLN A 53 2.39 20.14 -10.75
N GLN A 54 2.10 21.16 -9.94
CA GLN A 54 2.59 22.50 -10.15
C GLN A 54 4.09 22.63 -9.82
N GLU A 55 4.55 21.99 -8.75
CA GLU A 55 5.97 21.88 -8.40
C GLU A 55 6.77 21.26 -9.56
N TYR A 56 6.27 20.16 -10.13
CA TYR A 56 6.89 19.52 -11.28
C TYR A 56 6.97 20.45 -12.51
N LYS A 57 5.88 21.13 -12.85
CA LYS A 57 5.83 22.07 -13.99
C LYS A 57 6.75 23.27 -13.83
N SER A 58 6.95 23.72 -12.60
CA SER A 58 7.80 24.86 -12.27
C SER A 58 9.25 24.47 -11.97
N SER A 59 9.61 23.19 -12.13
CA SER A 59 10.91 22.64 -11.74
C SER A 59 11.26 22.88 -10.27
N ALA A 60 10.24 23.00 -9.40
CA ALA A 60 10.39 23.11 -7.96
C ALA A 60 10.58 21.70 -7.33
N PHE A 61 11.60 20.99 -7.80
CA PHE A 61 12.04 19.72 -7.25
C PHE A 61 13.47 19.86 -6.72
N LEU A 62 13.82 19.00 -5.75
CA LEU A 62 15.19 18.87 -5.28
C LEU A 62 15.89 17.76 -6.06
N THR A 63 17.15 17.98 -6.41
CA THR A 63 18.03 16.88 -6.84
C THR A 63 18.40 16.04 -5.63
N ASP A 64 18.87 14.82 -5.89
CA ASP A 64 19.38 13.93 -4.83
C ASP A 64 20.49 14.61 -4.00
N GLU A 65 21.40 15.32 -4.67
CA GLU A 65 22.47 16.08 -4.01
C GLU A 65 21.92 17.20 -3.12
N GLN A 66 20.92 17.95 -3.60
CA GLN A 66 20.29 19.04 -2.84
C GLN A 66 19.56 18.49 -1.61
N ALA A 67 18.79 17.41 -1.78
CA ALA A 67 18.05 16.76 -0.69
C ALA A 67 19.01 16.18 0.37
N ASN A 68 20.11 15.56 -0.06
CA ASN A 68 21.11 15.02 0.87
C ASN A 68 21.82 16.13 1.66
N GLN A 69 22.12 17.27 1.02
CA GLN A 69 22.69 18.43 1.72
C GLN A 69 21.74 18.98 2.79
N ASP A 70 20.45 19.11 2.48
CA ASP A 70 19.44 19.58 3.43
C ASP A 70 19.32 18.62 4.64
N ILE A 71 19.33 17.32 4.38
CA ILE A 71 19.30 16.28 5.43
C ILE A 71 20.56 16.36 6.30
N GLU A 72 21.74 16.49 5.69
CA GLU A 72 22.99 16.62 6.44
C GLU A 72 23.00 17.88 7.31
N GLN A 73 22.49 19.00 6.81
CA GLN A 73 22.40 20.23 7.58
C GLN A 73 21.47 20.05 8.78
N TRP A 74 20.29 19.49 8.57
CA TRP A 74 19.33 19.20 9.64
C TRP A 74 19.92 18.30 10.74
N LEU A 75 20.72 17.30 10.36
CA LEU A 75 21.38 16.40 11.31
C LEU A 75 22.52 17.08 12.10
N LYS A 76 23.19 18.09 11.52
CA LYS A 76 24.27 18.86 12.18
C LYS A 76 23.73 19.94 13.14
N GLU A 77 22.48 20.36 12.98
CA GLU A 77 21.80 21.34 13.84
C GLU A 77 21.27 20.73 15.17
N LYS A 78 21.49 19.42 15.40
CA LYS A 78 21.24 18.72 16.67
C LYS A 78 22.51 18.49 17.46
#